data_AF-A0A2V2SXY9-F1
#
_entry.id   AF-A0A2V2SXY9-F1
#
_cell.length_a   1.000
_cell.length_b   1.000
_cell.length_c   1.000
_cell.angle_alpha   90.00
_cell.angle_beta   90.00
_cell.angle_gamma   90.00
#
_symmetry.space_group_name_H-M   'P 1'
#
loop_
_entity.id
_entity.type
_entity.pdbx_description
1 polymer ?
#
loop_
_entity_poly.entity_id
_entity_poly.type
_entity_poly.pdbx_seq_one_letter_code
_entity_poly.pdbx_strand_id
1 'polypeptide(L)' 'MSDFKKGQAVILTNPRGAEKRGSFVGTTNLGTGRGGGLYLVVAVDGKELKARPSKVRAA' A
#
# COMPACT_ATOMS: atom_id res chain seq x y z
N MET A 1 -8.21 -1.29 12.15
CA MET A 1 -7.34 -1.01 10.99
C MET A 1 -8.20 -1.23 9.77
N SER A 2 -8.08 -0.42 8.71
CA SER A 2 -8.86 -0.65 7.49
C SER A 2 -8.41 -1.97 6.87
N ASP A 3 -9.17 -3.04 7.11
CA ASP A 3 -8.90 -4.37 6.60
C ASP A 3 -9.18 -4.40 5.10
N PHE A 4 -8.22 -3.92 4.32
CA PHE A 4 -8.26 -4.04 2.88
C PHE A 4 -8.35 -5.52 2.52
N LYS A 5 -9.31 -5.86 1.66
CA LYS A 5 -9.45 -7.23 1.16
C LYS A 5 -8.48 -7.46 0.01
N LYS A 6 -7.86 -8.63 -0.06
CA LYS A 6 -7.01 -8.98 -1.20
C LYS A 6 -7.81 -8.85 -2.51
N GLY A 7 -7.26 -8.14 -3.49
CA GLY A 7 -7.93 -7.78 -4.74
C GLY A 7 -8.79 -6.51 -4.69
N GLN A 8 -8.95 -5.87 -3.52
CA GLN A 8 -9.71 -4.62 -3.42
C GLN A 8 -9.01 -3.50 -4.18
N ALA A 9 -9.77 -2.71 -4.94
CA ALA A 9 -9.27 -1.52 -5.61
C ALA A 9 -8.85 -0.47 -4.58
N VAL A 10 -7.63 0.04 -4.72
CA VAL A 10 -7.03 1.01 -3.81
C VAL A 10 -6.32 2.11 -4.60
N ILE A 11 -6.22 3.28 -3.99
CA ILE A 11 -5.46 4.40 -4.50
C ILE A 11 -4.24 4.59 -3.61
N LEU A 12 -3.06 4.46 -4.21
CA LEU A 12 -1.76 4.77 -3.63
C LEU A 12 -1.43 6.24 -3.88
N THR A 13 -1.10 7.00 -2.83
CA THR A 13 -0.53 8.34 -2.97
C THR A 13 0.98 8.29 -2.81
N ASN A 14 1.73 8.58 -3.86
CA ASN A 14 3.20 8.67 -3.82
C ASN A 14 3.62 9.92 -2.98
N PRO A 15 4.74 9.90 -2.25
CA PRO A 15 5.35 11.11 -1.65
C PRO A 15 5.36 12.36 -2.52
N ARG A 16 5.40 12.24 -3.86
CA ARG A 16 5.31 13.37 -4.80
C ARG A 16 3.89 13.90 -5.04
N GLY A 17 2.89 13.42 -4.32
CA GLY A 17 1.48 13.83 -4.46
C GLY A 17 0.72 13.15 -5.61
N ALA A 18 1.39 12.37 -6.46
CA ALA A 18 0.74 11.63 -7.52
C ALA A 18 -0.05 10.44 -6.98
N GLU A 19 -1.31 10.33 -7.42
CA GLU A 19 -2.16 9.19 -7.13
C GLU A 19 -2.01 8.10 -8.19
N LYS A 20 -1.90 6.85 -7.75
CA LYS A 20 -1.88 5.68 -8.61
C LYS A 20 -2.95 4.71 -8.17
N ARG A 21 -3.71 4.19 -9.14
CA ARG A 21 -4.73 3.17 -8.90
C ARG A 21 -4.08 1.80 -8.96
N GLY A 22 -4.49 0.93 -8.05
CA GLY A 22 -4.00 -0.43 -7.97
C GLY A 22 -4.94 -1.33 -7.21
N SER A 23 -4.48 -2.54 -6.91
CA SER A 23 -5.21 -3.50 -6.07
C SER A 23 -4.41 -3.87 -4.84
N PHE A 24 -5.08 -4.07 -3.72
CA PHE A 24 -4.45 -4.52 -2.49
C PHE A 24 -4.05 -5.99 -2.59
N VAL A 25 -2.79 -6.30 -2.29
CA VAL A 25 -2.24 -7.67 -2.37
C VAL A 25 -2.10 -8.28 -0.98
N GLY A 26 -1.67 -7.48 0.01
CA GLY A 26 -1.46 -7.95 1.38
C GLY A 26 -0.68 -6.96 2.23
N THR A 27 -0.18 -7.41 3.37
CA THR A 27 0.62 -6.58 4.28
C THR A 27 1.96 -7.24 4.58
N THR A 28 3.01 -6.43 4.76
CA THR A 28 4.33 -6.90 5.17
C THR A 28 4.84 -6.03 6.32
N ASN A 29 5.40 -6.65 7.36
CA ASN A 29 6.01 -5.95 8.49
C ASN A 29 7.53 -6.07 8.37
N LEU A 30 8.23 -4.94 8.25
CA LEU A 30 9.69 -4.89 8.11
C LEU A 30 10.42 -4.87 9.46
N GLY A 31 9.71 -5.14 10.56
CA GLY A 31 10.29 -5.19 11.90
C GLY A 31 10.50 -3.81 12.51
N THR A 32 11.22 -3.78 13.63
CA THR A 32 11.50 -2.57 14.42
C THR A 32 12.85 -1.98 14.01
N GLY A 33 12.85 -0.73 13.53
CA GLY A 33 14.06 -0.05 13.09
C GLY A 33 13.77 1.15 12.19
N ARG A 34 14.82 1.89 11.80
CA ARG A 34 14.67 3.04 10.88
C ARG A 34 14.19 2.53 9.51
N GLY A 35 13.00 2.96 9.09
CA GLY A 35 12.34 2.45 7.88
C GLY A 35 11.54 1.16 8.08
N GLY A 36 11.46 0.65 9.31
CA GLY A 36 10.65 -0.50 9.68
C GLY A 36 9.15 -0.20 9.81
N GLY A 37 8.41 -1.18 10.29
CA GLY A 37 6.96 -1.14 10.54
C GLY A 37 6.11 -1.80 9.46
N LEU A 38 4.79 -1.63 9.59
CA LEU A 38 3.80 -2.21 8.69
C LEU A 38 3.73 -1.44 7.37
N TYR A 39 3.72 -2.19 6.28
CA TYR A 39 3.50 -1.75 4.92
C TYR A 39 2.36 -2.54 4.29
N LEU A 40 1.56 -1.86 3.47
CA LEU A 40 0.61 -2.48 2.56
C LEU A 40 1.32 -2.76 1.23
N VAL A 41 1.10 -3.94 0.68
CA VAL A 41 1.55 -4.34 -0.66
C VAL A 41 0.39 -4.09 -1.61
N VAL A 42 0.62 -3.27 -2.63
CA VAL A 42 -0.37 -2.92 -3.66
C VAL A 42 0.20 -3.22 -5.04
N ALA A 43 -0.59 -3.83 -5.91
CA ALA A 43 -0.24 -4.05 -7.30
C ALA A 43 -0.71 -2.86 -8.13
N VAL A 44 0.23 -2.15 -8.74
CA VAL A 44 0.00 -0.98 -9.60
C VAL A 44 0.71 -1.22 -10.92
N ASP A 45 0.00 -1.14 -12.04
CA ASP A 45 0.56 -1.36 -13.39
C ASP A 45 1.33 -2.69 -13.51
N GLY A 46 0.84 -3.75 -12.85
CA GLY A 46 1.49 -5.08 -12.85
C GLY A 46 2.74 -5.19 -11.96
N LYS A 47 3.07 -4.16 -11.17
CA LYS A 47 4.18 -4.16 -10.22
C LYS A 47 3.69 -4.08 -8.78
N GLU A 48 4.27 -4.90 -7.91
CA GLU A 48 4.00 -4.82 -6.47
C GLU A 48 4.82 -3.70 -5.83
N LEU A 49 4.13 -2.81 -5.13
CA LEU A 49 4.70 -1.68 -4.43
C LEU A 49 4.36 -1.76 -2.95
N LYS A 50 5.35 -1.45 -2.11
CA LYS A 50 5.16 -1.33 -0.66
C LYS A 50 4.83 0.11 -0.32
N ALA A 51 3.74 0.30 0.40
CA ALA A 51 3.22 1.61 0.77
C ALA A 51 2.90 1.68 2.25
N ARG A 52 3.07 2.86 2.84
CA ARG A 52 2.59 3.09 4.22
C ARG A 52 1.05 3.01 4.23
N PRO A 53 0.43 2.43 5.27
CA PRO A 53 -1.03 2.40 5.38
C PRO A 53 -1.68 3.78 5.25
N SER A 54 -1.02 4.83 5.76
CA SER A 54 -1.47 6.23 5.63
C SER A 54 -1.43 6.81 4.21
N LYS A 55 -0.82 6.09 3.25
CA LYS A 55 -0.69 6.49 1.85
C LYS A 55 -1.56 5.66 0.92
N VAL A 56 -2.39 4.77 1.46
CA VAL A 56 -3.31 3.94 0.69
C VAL A 56 -4.72 4.23 1.17
N ARG A 57 -5.62 4.51 0.24
CA ARG A 57 -7.06 4.67 0.48
C ARG A 57 -7.83 3.68 -0.38
N ALA A 58 -9.03 3.31 0.05
CA ALA A 58 -9.95 2.58 -0.81
C ALA A 58 -10.30 3.47 -2.02
N ALA A 59 -10.37 2.87 -3.20
CA ALA A 59 -10.80 3.55 -4.42
C ALA A 59 -12.33 3.77 -4.42
#